data_AF-A0A9W9C1K8-F1
#
_entry.id   AF-A0A9W9C1K8-F1
#
_cell.length_a   1.000
_cell.length_b   1.000
_cell.length_c   1.000
_cell.angle_alpha   90.00
_cell.angle_beta   90.00
_cell.angle_gamma   90.00
#
_symmetry.space_group_name_H-M   'P 1'
#
loop_
_entity.id
_entity.type
_entity.pdbx_description
1 polymer ?
#
loop_
_entity_poly.entity_id
_entity_poly.type
_entity_poly.pdbx_seq_one_letter_code
_entity_poly.pdbx_strand_id
1 'polypeptide(L)'
;MNITSKIQAVVGKVKGRDSKTPSVNPPPYIHDHTYRVSRLLSVVLLTLLLLLSIPALALKIYGYNFIETNGEMGFYLVNNEAPGPGEGNNMGDSLVAALPHNLFRVPEKLVLVVAMLNVLLSMAHLGFVAWDWRAGRRVGLQESKHTDIKLTNHQTQTRSFRRNSMALHVVNTILVLSALIGLSVAHKDSSTFDYKLIPQEPNALSPSGYRYYRYDAGTFDLETWTCELMNIPAVGDAMKDYSAQCQIEAAARMMLVPFFLATIAVTALSIWALVVGGRQLPHNEQLYTKDIDLEIGKQVQVEEVELDTLRPERQVDARLSKIEEGAEELEEAPKDATPPPVKAAKTLSESEGNTDEATKSPLSASQPTK
;
A
#
# COMPACT_ATOMS: atom_id res chain seq x y z
N MET A 1 88.50 4.44 8.31
CA MET A 1 87.51 3.57 8.99
C MET A 1 86.17 3.78 8.29
N ASN A 2 85.66 2.75 7.60
CA ASN A 2 84.51 2.85 6.69
C ASN A 2 83.52 1.71 7.05
N ILE A 3 82.31 2.06 7.51
CA ILE A 3 81.37 1.15 8.22
C ILE A 3 80.27 0.59 7.30
N THR A 4 80.35 0.80 5.98
CA THR A 4 79.24 0.52 5.05
C THR A 4 79.24 -0.85 4.36
N SER A 5 80.17 -1.77 4.66
CA SER A 5 80.27 -3.05 3.91
C SER A 5 79.61 -4.28 4.58
N LYS A 6 78.89 -4.14 5.70
CA LYS A 6 78.36 -5.30 6.46
C LYS A 6 76.85 -5.52 6.39
N ILE A 7 76.10 -4.70 5.66
CA ILE A 7 74.63 -4.86 5.58
C ILE A 7 74.19 -5.77 4.40
N GLN A 8 75.06 -6.05 3.42
CA GLN A 8 74.73 -6.89 2.27
C GLN A 8 74.79 -8.42 2.52
N ALA A 9 75.19 -8.89 3.70
CA ALA A 9 75.43 -10.32 3.95
C ALA A 9 74.27 -11.07 4.65
N VAL A 10 73.15 -10.42 4.96
CA VAL A 10 72.02 -11.05 5.68
C VAL A 10 70.80 -11.32 4.77
N VAL A 11 70.86 -11.00 3.48
CA VAL A 11 69.75 -11.20 2.52
C VAL A 11 69.76 -12.62 1.90
N GLY A 12 70.75 -13.45 2.21
CA GLY A 12 70.98 -14.71 1.49
C GLY A 12 70.70 -15.99 2.28
N LYS A 13 69.51 -16.20 2.88
CA LYS A 13 69.01 -17.55 3.25
C LYS A 13 67.59 -17.60 3.84
N VAL A 14 66.58 -17.06 3.16
CA VAL A 14 65.20 -17.53 3.39
C VAL A 14 64.99 -18.75 2.51
N LYS A 15 65.42 -19.90 3.03
CA LYS A 15 65.21 -21.22 2.47
C LYS A 15 63.70 -21.45 2.35
N GLY A 16 63.24 -21.63 1.10
CA GLY A 16 61.84 -21.87 0.76
C GLY A 16 61.22 -22.91 1.68
N ARG A 17 60.30 -22.45 2.54
CA ARG A 17 59.29 -23.32 3.14
C ARG A 17 58.40 -23.73 1.98
N ASP A 18 58.31 -25.02 1.73
CA ASP A 18 57.27 -25.61 0.89
C ASP A 18 55.94 -24.96 1.25
N SER A 19 55.48 -24.04 0.40
CA SER A 19 54.16 -23.45 0.49
C SER A 19 53.22 -24.57 0.09
N LYS A 20 52.89 -25.42 1.06
CA LYS A 20 51.74 -26.31 1.02
C LYS A 20 50.58 -25.40 0.67
N THR A 21 50.21 -25.38 -0.61
CA THR A 21 49.03 -24.68 -1.09
C THR A 21 47.91 -25.14 -0.17
N PRO A 22 47.28 -24.23 0.59
CA PRO A 22 46.19 -24.63 1.45
C PRO A 22 45.19 -25.33 0.53
N SER A 23 44.99 -26.62 0.76
CA SER A 23 43.95 -27.40 0.11
C SER A 23 42.64 -26.76 0.53
N VAL A 24 42.18 -25.78 -0.26
CA VAL A 24 40.89 -25.14 -0.10
C VAL A 24 39.88 -26.21 -0.46
N ASN A 25 39.46 -26.97 0.54
CA ASN A 25 38.35 -27.88 0.40
C ASN A 25 37.17 -27.05 -0.12
N PRO A 26 36.54 -27.42 -1.24
CA PRO A 26 35.40 -26.69 -1.76
C PRO A 26 34.33 -26.62 -0.65
N PRO A 27 33.63 -25.49 -0.52
CA PRO A 27 32.62 -25.34 0.51
C PRO A 27 31.60 -26.48 0.41
N PRO A 28 31.14 -27.02 1.55
CA PRO A 28 30.22 -28.15 1.56
C PRO A 28 28.93 -27.82 0.78
N TYR A 29 28.53 -28.76 -0.08
CA TYR A 29 27.37 -28.71 -1.01
C TYR A 29 26.00 -28.37 -0.37
N ILE A 30 25.92 -28.31 0.96
CA ILE A 30 24.71 -28.06 1.75
C ILE A 30 24.11 -26.65 1.49
N HIS A 31 24.91 -25.69 1.02
CA HIS A 31 24.44 -24.32 0.81
C HIS A 31 23.47 -24.14 -0.38
N ASP A 32 23.52 -24.98 -1.42
CA ASP A 32 22.64 -24.80 -2.59
C ASP A 32 21.17 -25.16 -2.27
N HIS A 33 20.93 -26.23 -1.50
CA HIS A 33 19.58 -26.67 -1.18
C HIS A 33 18.78 -25.64 -0.37
N THR A 34 19.40 -25.06 0.67
CA THR A 34 18.75 -24.07 1.54
C THR A 34 18.37 -22.80 0.78
N TYR A 35 19.20 -22.37 -0.17
CA TYR A 35 18.92 -21.22 -1.02
C TYR A 35 17.73 -21.47 -1.95
N ARG A 36 17.68 -22.64 -2.62
CA ARG A 36 16.57 -23.00 -3.50
C ARG A 36 15.23 -23.06 -2.75
N VAL A 37 15.22 -23.66 -1.55
CA VAL A 37 14.02 -23.75 -0.71
C VAL A 37 13.54 -22.35 -0.27
N SER A 38 14.47 -21.49 0.17
CA SER A 38 14.11 -20.11 0.57
C SER A 38 13.50 -19.32 -0.58
N ARG A 39 14.05 -19.46 -1.79
CA ARG A 39 13.54 -18.79 -2.99
C ARG A 39 12.16 -19.32 -3.38
N LEU A 40 11.97 -20.66 -3.37
CA LEU A 40 10.68 -21.28 -3.65
C LEU A 40 9.62 -20.82 -2.65
N LEU A 41 9.94 -20.82 -1.35
CA LEU A 41 9.04 -20.37 -0.29
C LEU A 41 8.65 -18.90 -0.48
N SER A 42 9.59 -18.04 -0.84
CA SER A 42 9.32 -16.63 -1.12
C SER A 42 8.34 -16.46 -2.28
N VAL A 43 8.55 -17.19 -3.39
CA VAL A 43 7.65 -17.17 -4.56
C VAL A 43 6.24 -17.64 -4.19
N VAL A 44 6.13 -18.74 -3.44
CA VAL A 44 4.85 -19.29 -2.99
C VAL A 44 4.10 -18.28 -2.13
N LEU A 45 4.77 -17.67 -1.16
CA LEU A 45 4.18 -16.68 -0.27
C LEU A 45 3.75 -15.40 -0.98
N LEU A 46 4.56 -14.92 -1.93
CA LEU A 46 4.20 -13.76 -2.75
C LEU A 46 3.01 -14.04 -3.65
N THR A 47 2.97 -15.24 -4.23
CA THR A 47 1.82 -15.67 -5.04
C THR A 47 0.58 -15.75 -4.18
N LEU A 48 0.68 -16.28 -2.96
CA LEU A 48 -0.42 -16.33 -2.00
C LEU A 48 -0.89 -14.92 -1.59
N LEU A 49 0.02 -14.01 -1.26
CA LEU A 49 -0.31 -12.62 -0.94
C LEU A 49 -0.99 -11.92 -2.12
N LEU A 50 -0.50 -12.13 -3.34
CA LEU A 50 -1.11 -11.59 -4.54
C LEU A 50 -2.54 -12.13 -4.72
N LEU A 51 -2.72 -13.46 -4.63
CA LEU A 51 -4.02 -14.11 -4.76
C LEU A 51 -5.03 -13.68 -3.70
N LEU A 52 -4.59 -13.34 -2.48
CA LEU A 52 -5.45 -12.81 -1.43
C LEU A 52 -5.73 -11.31 -1.59
N SER A 53 -4.77 -10.55 -2.11
CA SER A 53 -4.91 -9.10 -2.29
C SER A 53 -5.91 -8.70 -3.38
N ILE A 54 -6.00 -9.47 -4.47
CA ILE A 54 -6.95 -9.22 -5.57
C ILE A 54 -8.41 -9.25 -5.10
N PRO A 55 -8.91 -10.32 -4.44
CA PRO A 55 -10.28 -10.35 -3.96
C PRO A 55 -10.51 -9.34 -2.82
N ALA A 56 -9.53 -9.12 -1.93
CA ALA A 56 -9.65 -8.08 -0.90
C ALA A 56 -9.83 -6.68 -1.51
N LEU A 57 -9.04 -6.36 -2.54
CA LEU A 57 -9.17 -5.11 -3.30
C LEU A 57 -10.54 -5.04 -4.00
N ALA A 58 -10.96 -6.10 -4.68
CA ALA A 58 -12.24 -6.12 -5.37
C ALA A 58 -13.42 -5.88 -4.41
N LEU A 59 -13.46 -6.58 -3.28
CA LEU A 59 -14.51 -6.41 -2.26
C LEU A 59 -14.53 -4.98 -1.69
N LYS A 60 -13.36 -4.39 -1.42
CA LYS A 60 -13.27 -3.01 -0.96
C LYS A 60 -13.63 -1.97 -2.02
N ILE A 61 -13.39 -2.25 -3.30
CA ILE A 61 -13.88 -1.41 -4.40
C ILE A 61 -15.42 -1.40 -4.41
N TYR A 62 -16.08 -2.55 -4.19
CA TYR A 62 -17.54 -2.60 -4.09
C TYR A 62 -18.07 -1.76 -2.93
N GLY A 63 -17.47 -1.87 -1.73
CA GLY A 63 -17.83 -1.03 -0.58
C GLY A 63 -17.61 0.45 -0.83
N TYR A 64 -16.49 0.83 -1.45
CA TYR A 64 -16.23 2.23 -1.83
C TYR A 64 -17.25 2.74 -2.84
N ASN A 65 -17.58 1.95 -3.87
CA ASN A 65 -18.57 2.31 -4.87
C ASN A 65 -19.97 2.48 -4.25
N PHE A 66 -20.32 1.64 -3.26
CA PHE A 66 -21.54 1.80 -2.48
C PHE A 66 -21.55 3.13 -1.72
N ILE A 67 -20.43 3.52 -1.10
CA ILE A 67 -20.30 4.80 -0.39
C ILE A 67 -20.49 5.99 -1.33
N GLU A 68 -19.88 5.96 -2.51
CA GLU A 68 -20.02 7.06 -3.47
C GLU A 68 -21.43 7.13 -4.07
N THR A 69 -21.98 5.98 -4.47
CA THR A 69 -23.32 5.93 -5.08
C THR A 69 -24.41 6.34 -4.08
N ASN A 70 -24.26 5.96 -2.80
CA ASN A 70 -25.26 6.26 -1.76
C ASN A 70 -24.92 7.52 -0.93
N GLY A 71 -23.84 8.23 -1.26
CA GLY A 71 -23.43 9.44 -0.55
C GLY A 71 -24.48 10.56 -0.57
N GLU A 72 -25.28 10.58 -1.63
CA GLU A 72 -26.34 11.58 -1.88
C GLU A 72 -27.74 10.95 -1.97
N MET A 73 -27.83 9.63 -1.85
CA MET A 73 -29.11 8.91 -1.89
C MET A 73 -29.76 8.89 -0.50
N GLY A 74 -31.07 8.69 -0.49
CA GLY A 74 -31.85 8.47 0.72
C GLY A 74 -32.90 7.39 0.51
N PHE A 75 -33.44 6.88 1.60
CA PHE A 75 -34.56 5.96 1.63
C PHE A 75 -35.69 6.56 2.47
N TYR A 76 -36.93 6.20 2.14
CA TYR A 76 -38.09 6.61 2.91
C TYR A 76 -38.29 5.64 4.06
N LEU A 77 -38.55 6.18 5.26
CA LEU A 77 -38.93 5.35 6.39
C LEU A 77 -40.38 4.88 6.23
N VAL A 78 -40.56 3.59 5.99
CA VAL A 78 -41.88 2.97 5.93
C VAL A 78 -42.39 2.77 7.35
N ASN A 79 -43.17 3.72 7.86
CA ASN A 79 -43.82 3.62 9.17
C ASN A 79 -44.95 2.58 9.14
N ASN A 80 -44.61 1.30 9.33
CA ASN A 80 -45.61 0.23 9.47
C ASN A 80 -46.08 0.00 10.91
N GLU A 81 -45.51 0.69 11.92
CA GLU A 81 -45.78 0.47 13.34
C GLU A 81 -46.17 1.73 14.13
N ALA A 82 -46.91 2.67 13.52
CA ALA A 82 -47.57 3.73 14.30
C ALA A 82 -49.03 3.34 14.61
N PRO A 83 -49.33 2.69 15.75
CA PRO A 83 -50.70 2.54 16.23
C PRO A 83 -51.12 3.85 16.89
N GLY A 84 -51.80 4.73 16.15
CA GLY A 84 -52.37 5.93 16.76
C GLY A 84 -53.01 6.90 15.77
N PRO A 85 -54.35 6.99 15.71
CA PRO A 85 -55.04 8.10 15.06
C PRO A 85 -55.07 9.26 16.05
N GLY A 86 -53.93 9.95 16.20
CA GLY A 86 -53.82 11.05 17.15
C GLY A 86 -52.54 11.85 16.93
N GLU A 87 -52.71 13.07 16.42
CA GLU A 87 -51.75 14.18 16.46
C GLU A 87 -50.49 14.09 15.58
N GLY A 88 -50.66 14.48 14.31
CA GLY A 88 -50.03 15.71 13.81
C GLY A 88 -48.55 15.71 13.44
N ASN A 89 -47.77 14.67 13.75
CA ASN A 89 -46.38 14.59 13.32
C ASN A 89 -46.29 13.81 12.01
N ASN A 90 -46.27 14.56 10.91
CA ASN A 90 -46.11 14.10 9.52
C ASN A 90 -44.72 13.48 9.26
N MET A 91 -44.30 12.51 10.07
CA MET A 91 -43.09 11.74 9.82
C MET A 91 -43.31 10.64 8.76
N GLY A 92 -44.55 10.52 8.26
CA GLY A 92 -45.06 9.44 7.40
C GLY A 92 -44.33 9.21 6.08
N ASP A 93 -43.56 10.16 5.58
CA ASP A 93 -42.67 9.98 4.41
C ASP A 93 -41.36 10.74 4.64
N SER A 94 -40.68 10.46 5.75
CA SER A 94 -39.41 11.10 6.05
C SER A 94 -38.28 10.46 5.23
N LEU A 95 -37.70 11.25 4.32
CA LEU A 95 -36.51 10.86 3.56
C LEU A 95 -35.28 10.90 4.49
N VAL A 96 -34.70 9.73 4.74
CA VAL A 96 -33.46 9.56 5.52
C VAL A 96 -32.30 9.27 4.58
N ALA A 97 -31.15 9.89 4.81
CA ALA A 97 -29.94 9.64 4.05
C ALA A 97 -29.53 8.16 4.14
N ALA A 98 -29.05 7.60 3.02
CA ALA A 98 -28.62 6.20 2.96
C ALA A 98 -27.35 5.92 3.79
N LEU A 99 -26.54 6.95 4.05
CA LEU A 99 -25.31 6.87 4.83
C LEU A 99 -25.33 7.85 6.01
N PRO A 100 -24.64 7.50 7.11
CA PRO A 100 -24.53 8.41 8.24
C PRO A 100 -23.66 9.61 7.88
N HIS A 101 -23.70 10.64 8.71
CA HIS A 101 -22.81 11.79 8.60
C HIS A 101 -21.36 11.38 8.80
N ASN A 102 -21.11 10.64 9.87
CA ASN A 102 -19.79 10.20 10.29
C ASN A 102 -19.55 8.74 9.90
N LEU A 103 -18.95 8.53 8.73
CA LEU A 103 -18.49 7.21 8.28
C LEU A 103 -16.95 7.18 8.31
N PHE A 104 -16.35 6.08 8.77
CA PHE A 104 -14.90 5.85 8.73
C PHE A 104 -14.38 5.74 7.29
N ARG A 105 -14.17 6.88 6.62
CA ARG A 105 -13.68 6.94 5.22
C ARG A 105 -12.18 6.73 5.11
N VAL A 106 -11.41 7.16 6.12
CA VAL A 106 -9.93 7.13 6.07
C VAL A 106 -9.39 5.70 6.04
N PRO A 107 -9.82 4.78 6.93
CA PRO A 107 -9.34 3.40 6.91
C PRO A 107 -9.68 2.68 5.61
N GLU A 108 -10.88 2.90 5.06
CA GLU A 108 -11.31 2.31 3.78
C GLU A 108 -10.42 2.74 2.61
N LYS A 109 -10.15 4.05 2.49
CA LYS A 109 -9.24 4.57 1.45
C LYS A 109 -7.82 4.06 1.62
N LEU A 110 -7.33 3.99 2.87
CA LEU A 110 -6.00 3.46 3.16
C LEU A 110 -5.87 2.00 2.71
N VAL A 111 -6.85 1.15 3.04
CA VAL A 111 -6.86 -0.27 2.64
C VAL A 111 -6.86 -0.40 1.12
N LEU A 112 -7.64 0.40 0.40
CA LEU A 112 -7.69 0.39 -1.06
C LEU A 112 -6.33 0.76 -1.67
N VAL A 113 -5.70 1.85 -1.23
CA VAL A 113 -4.38 2.28 -1.71
C VAL A 113 -3.31 1.22 -1.38
N VAL A 114 -3.31 0.69 -0.16
CA VAL A 114 -2.34 -0.33 0.27
C VAL A 114 -2.52 -1.63 -0.52
N ALA A 115 -3.76 -2.06 -0.76
CA ALA A 115 -4.03 -3.25 -1.58
C ALA A 115 -3.56 -3.06 -3.03
N MET A 116 -3.77 -1.89 -3.63
CA MET A 116 -3.24 -1.56 -4.96
C MET A 116 -1.71 -1.60 -4.99
N LEU A 117 -1.04 -0.95 -4.03
CA LEU A 117 0.42 -0.98 -3.92
C LEU A 117 0.95 -2.40 -3.73
N ASN A 118 0.28 -3.20 -2.90
CA ASN A 118 0.65 -4.59 -2.66
C ASN A 118 0.54 -5.45 -3.94
N VAL A 119 -0.51 -5.27 -4.74
CA VAL A 119 -0.65 -5.94 -6.05
C VAL A 119 0.49 -5.55 -6.98
N LEU A 120 0.76 -4.24 -7.13
CA LEU A 120 1.83 -3.74 -8.01
C LEU A 120 3.21 -4.24 -7.58
N LEU A 121 3.53 -4.15 -6.29
CA LEU A 121 4.80 -4.62 -5.73
C LEU A 121 4.95 -6.13 -5.87
N SER A 122 3.89 -6.90 -5.59
CA SER A 122 3.92 -8.37 -5.74
C SER A 122 4.10 -8.80 -7.20
N MET A 123 3.42 -8.14 -8.14
CA MET A 123 3.57 -8.40 -9.58
C MET A 123 4.97 -8.06 -10.09
N ALA A 124 5.49 -6.86 -9.75
CA ALA A 124 6.83 -6.45 -10.12
C ALA A 124 7.88 -7.42 -9.56
N HIS A 125 7.69 -7.87 -8.31
CA HIS A 125 8.59 -8.79 -7.66
C HIS A 125 8.56 -10.19 -8.26
N LEU A 126 7.38 -10.76 -8.51
CA LEU A 126 7.24 -12.05 -9.20
C LEU A 126 7.84 -12.01 -10.61
N GLY A 127 7.58 -10.93 -11.36
CA GLY A 127 8.17 -10.71 -12.68
C GLY A 127 9.70 -10.68 -12.62
N PHE A 128 10.26 -9.99 -11.64
CA PHE A 128 11.70 -9.97 -11.40
C PHE A 128 12.25 -11.36 -11.06
N VAL A 129 11.64 -12.07 -10.11
CA VAL A 129 12.12 -13.41 -9.69
C VAL A 129 12.07 -14.40 -10.85
N ALA A 130 11.05 -14.31 -11.71
CA ALA A 130 10.94 -15.11 -12.92
C ALA A 130 12.02 -14.74 -13.96
N TRP A 131 12.32 -13.44 -14.13
CA TRP A 131 13.38 -12.97 -15.00
C TRP A 131 14.76 -13.49 -14.55
N ASP A 132 15.08 -13.34 -13.26
CA ASP A 132 16.32 -13.82 -12.67
C ASP A 132 16.47 -15.35 -12.83
N TRP A 133 15.37 -16.09 -12.66
CA TRP A 133 15.37 -17.55 -12.86
C TRP A 133 15.67 -17.93 -14.32
N ARG A 134 15.14 -17.16 -15.28
CA ARG A 134 15.42 -17.35 -16.71
C ARG A 134 16.86 -16.99 -17.07
N ALA A 135 17.43 -15.95 -16.45
CA ALA A 135 18.82 -15.57 -16.67
C ALA A 135 19.79 -16.64 -16.15
N GLY A 136 19.57 -17.15 -14.93
CA GLY A 136 20.39 -18.22 -14.35
C GLY A 136 20.39 -19.52 -15.15
N ARG A 137 19.24 -19.90 -15.72
CA ARG A 137 19.14 -21.10 -16.59
C ARG A 137 19.95 -20.97 -17.89
N ARG A 138 20.05 -19.78 -18.46
CA ARG A 138 20.79 -19.57 -19.72
C ARG A 138 22.31 -19.71 -19.53
N VAL A 139 22.83 -19.27 -18.39
CA VAL A 139 24.27 -19.38 -18.08
C VAL A 139 24.68 -20.82 -17.84
N GLY A 140 23.89 -21.60 -17.07
CA GLY A 140 24.21 -23.00 -16.78
C GLY A 140 24.18 -23.94 -18.00
N LEU A 141 23.52 -23.54 -19.09
CA LEU A 141 23.49 -24.30 -20.35
C LEU A 141 24.69 -23.98 -21.26
N GLN A 142 25.34 -22.82 -21.07
CA GLN A 142 26.44 -22.35 -21.92
C GLN A 142 27.83 -22.72 -21.37
N GLU A 143 27.92 -23.03 -20.07
CA GLU A 143 29.16 -23.41 -19.39
C GLU A 143 29.70 -24.80 -19.81
N SER A 144 28.97 -25.55 -20.64
CA SER A 144 29.40 -26.86 -21.13
C SER A 144 30.42 -26.81 -22.29
N LYS A 145 30.85 -25.64 -22.82
CA LYS A 145 31.70 -25.64 -24.04
C LYS A 145 33.01 -24.86 -24.08
N HIS A 146 33.29 -23.81 -23.29
CA HIS A 146 34.63 -23.19 -23.34
C HIS A 146 34.90 -22.20 -22.19
N THR A 147 35.97 -22.50 -21.43
CA THR A 147 36.97 -21.59 -20.84
C THR A 147 36.55 -20.36 -20.03
N ASP A 148 36.85 -20.45 -18.74
CA ASP A 148 37.73 -19.59 -17.94
C ASP A 148 37.60 -18.05 -18.05
N ILE A 149 37.34 -17.45 -16.87
CA ILE A 149 37.52 -16.02 -16.53
C ILE A 149 36.41 -15.09 -17.07
N LYS A 150 35.17 -15.29 -16.61
CA LYS A 150 34.15 -14.23 -16.55
C LYS A 150 33.10 -14.43 -15.43
N LEU A 151 33.46 -15.17 -14.37
CA LEU A 151 32.52 -15.61 -13.33
C LEU A 151 32.22 -14.58 -12.23
N THR A 152 32.96 -13.48 -12.13
CA THR A 152 32.93 -12.60 -10.93
C THR A 152 31.82 -11.55 -10.94
N ASN A 153 31.39 -11.04 -12.11
CA ASN A 153 30.41 -9.95 -12.16
C ASN A 153 28.96 -10.38 -11.94
N HIS A 154 28.60 -11.64 -12.17
CA HIS A 154 27.22 -12.11 -11.96
C HIS A 154 26.88 -12.31 -10.47
N GLN A 155 27.87 -12.54 -9.61
CA GLN A 155 27.64 -12.93 -8.23
C GLN A 155 27.42 -11.72 -7.30
N THR A 156 28.08 -10.59 -7.56
CA THR A 156 27.93 -9.34 -6.78
C THR A 156 26.55 -8.70 -6.98
N GLN A 157 25.97 -8.75 -8.19
CA GLN A 157 24.64 -8.20 -8.47
C GLN A 157 23.53 -8.88 -7.65
N THR A 158 23.67 -10.17 -7.34
CA THR A 158 22.65 -10.92 -6.58
C THR A 158 22.57 -10.53 -5.10
N ARG A 159 23.66 -10.02 -4.50
CA ARG A 159 23.74 -9.71 -3.06
C ARG A 159 23.03 -8.40 -2.70
N SER A 160 23.32 -7.31 -3.40
CA SER A 160 22.64 -6.02 -3.21
C SER A 160 21.14 -6.14 -3.56
N PHE A 161 20.84 -6.87 -4.63
CA PHE A 161 19.47 -7.15 -5.04
C PHE A 161 18.67 -7.87 -3.94
N ARG A 162 19.23 -8.91 -3.33
CA ARG A 162 18.57 -9.65 -2.24
C ARG A 162 18.22 -8.76 -1.05
N ARG A 163 19.10 -7.82 -0.67
CA ARG A 163 18.82 -6.87 0.42
C ARG A 163 17.68 -5.92 0.07
N ASN A 164 17.70 -5.34 -1.13
CA ASN A 164 16.67 -4.41 -1.59
C ASN A 164 15.30 -5.10 -1.69
N SER A 165 15.27 -6.32 -2.25
CA SER A 165 14.07 -7.15 -2.31
C SER A 165 13.48 -7.43 -0.92
N MET A 166 14.32 -7.78 0.06
CA MET A 166 13.85 -8.05 1.42
C MET A 166 13.33 -6.79 2.10
N ALA A 167 13.99 -5.64 1.91
CA ALA A 167 13.51 -4.35 2.41
C ALA A 167 12.13 -4.00 1.83
N LEU A 168 11.92 -4.21 0.53
CA LEU A 168 10.62 -4.01 -0.11
C LEU A 168 9.53 -4.92 0.48
N HIS A 169 9.82 -6.20 0.75
CA HIS A 169 8.86 -7.08 1.42
C HIS A 169 8.49 -6.58 2.81
N VAL A 170 9.48 -6.16 3.60
CA VAL A 170 9.24 -5.63 4.95
C VAL A 170 8.38 -4.38 4.89
N VAL A 171 8.70 -3.41 4.03
CA VAL A 171 7.91 -2.17 3.87
C VAL A 171 6.48 -2.49 3.44
N ASN A 172 6.31 -3.30 2.39
CA ASN A 172 5.00 -3.70 1.89
C ASN A 172 4.16 -4.39 2.98
N THR A 173 4.79 -5.27 3.74
CA THR A 173 4.14 -5.99 4.83
C THR A 173 3.71 -5.04 5.96
N ILE A 174 4.56 -4.07 6.33
CA ILE A 174 4.21 -3.06 7.34
C ILE A 174 3.01 -2.23 6.88
N LEU A 175 2.96 -1.84 5.59
CA LEU A 175 1.83 -1.10 5.03
C LEU A 175 0.53 -1.92 5.11
N VAL A 176 0.58 -3.20 4.70
CA VAL A 176 -0.56 -4.12 4.80
C VAL A 176 -1.02 -4.29 6.24
N LEU A 177 -0.11 -4.56 7.18
CA LEU A 177 -0.46 -4.70 8.60
C LEU A 177 -1.08 -3.42 9.17
N SER A 178 -0.53 -2.26 8.83
CA SER A 178 -1.05 -0.97 9.29
C SER A 178 -2.48 -0.73 8.80
N ALA A 179 -2.76 -1.06 7.54
CA ALA A 179 -4.11 -0.97 6.97
C ALA A 179 -5.10 -1.94 7.65
N LEU A 180 -4.68 -3.18 7.88
CA LEU A 180 -5.50 -4.20 8.56
C LEU A 180 -5.80 -3.83 10.01
N ILE A 181 -4.82 -3.30 10.74
CA ILE A 181 -5.01 -2.81 12.11
C ILE A 181 -5.96 -1.61 12.10
N GLY A 182 -5.76 -0.65 11.20
CA GLY A 182 -6.64 0.53 11.07
C GLY A 182 -8.09 0.15 10.81
N LEU A 183 -8.34 -0.83 9.94
CA LEU A 183 -9.70 -1.32 9.69
C LEU A 183 -10.27 -2.06 10.91
N SER A 184 -9.46 -2.87 11.59
CA SER A 184 -9.89 -3.60 12.80
C SER A 184 -10.28 -2.65 13.94
N VAL A 185 -9.52 -1.57 14.11
CA VAL A 185 -9.83 -0.51 15.09
C VAL A 185 -11.12 0.22 14.69
N ALA A 186 -11.26 0.62 13.43
CA ALA A 186 -12.46 1.29 12.94
C ALA A 186 -13.74 0.45 13.13
N HIS A 187 -13.66 -0.85 12.86
CA HIS A 187 -14.77 -1.77 13.09
C HIS A 187 -15.12 -1.89 14.59
N LYS A 188 -14.10 -2.02 15.44
CA LYS A 188 -14.30 -2.13 16.89
C LYS A 188 -14.87 -0.85 17.53
N ASP A 189 -14.45 0.31 17.03
CA ASP A 189 -14.87 1.63 17.51
C ASP A 189 -16.16 2.11 16.82
N SER A 190 -16.76 1.28 15.96
CA SER A 190 -18.02 1.57 15.30
C SER A 190 -19.17 1.64 16.30
N SER A 191 -20.05 2.61 16.12
CA SER A 191 -21.25 2.81 16.94
C SER A 191 -22.36 1.86 16.52
N THR A 192 -23.34 1.66 17.39
CA THR A 192 -24.58 0.92 17.07
C THR A 192 -25.69 1.89 16.70
N PHE A 193 -26.48 1.53 15.69
CA PHE A 193 -27.61 2.29 15.21
C PHE A 193 -28.78 2.20 16.19
N ASP A 194 -29.25 3.37 16.62
CA ASP A 194 -30.51 3.52 17.34
C ASP A 194 -31.43 4.48 16.59
N TYR A 195 -32.60 3.99 16.18
CA TYR A 195 -33.62 4.76 15.47
C TYR A 195 -34.07 6.02 16.22
N LYS A 196 -34.03 6.00 17.56
CA LYS A 196 -34.44 7.15 18.39
C LYS A 196 -33.51 8.35 18.29
N LEU A 197 -32.29 8.14 17.79
CA LEU A 197 -31.29 9.19 17.61
C LEU A 197 -31.36 9.84 16.22
N ILE A 198 -32.34 9.46 15.38
CA ILE A 198 -32.64 10.23 14.18
C ILE A 198 -33.12 11.63 14.61
N PRO A 199 -32.55 12.71 14.07
CA PRO A 199 -32.93 14.05 14.47
C PRO A 199 -34.40 14.32 14.18
N GLN A 200 -35.07 15.05 15.07
CA GLN A 200 -36.49 15.39 14.92
C GLN A 200 -36.73 16.43 13.81
N GLU A 201 -35.70 17.16 13.42
CA GLU A 201 -35.71 18.12 12.33
C GLU A 201 -34.68 17.71 11.25
N PRO A 202 -34.96 17.95 9.97
CA PRO A 202 -34.01 17.61 8.90
C PRO A 202 -32.74 18.47 9.02
N ASN A 203 -31.60 17.81 9.18
CA ASN A 203 -30.29 18.42 9.43
C ASN A 203 -29.40 18.49 8.17
N ALA A 204 -29.90 18.05 7.01
CA ALA A 204 -29.14 18.07 5.75
C ALA A 204 -29.97 18.59 4.57
N LEU A 205 -29.28 19.18 3.61
CA LEU A 205 -29.85 19.75 2.39
C LEU A 205 -29.25 19.06 1.16
N SER A 206 -30.11 18.59 0.26
CA SER A 206 -29.71 17.99 -1.00
C SER A 206 -29.25 19.08 -1.98
N PRO A 207 -28.38 18.78 -2.97
CA PRO A 207 -28.05 19.73 -4.04
C PRO A 207 -29.28 20.29 -4.77
N SER A 208 -30.38 19.54 -4.80
CA SER A 208 -31.68 19.94 -5.37
C SER A 208 -32.55 20.77 -4.43
N GLY A 209 -32.09 21.06 -3.21
CA GLY A 209 -32.79 21.91 -2.23
C GLY A 209 -33.76 21.18 -1.29
N TYR A 210 -33.96 19.86 -1.47
CA TYR A 210 -34.78 19.08 -0.54
C TYR A 210 -34.08 18.88 0.80
N ARG A 211 -34.83 19.04 1.89
CA ARG A 211 -34.37 18.76 3.25
C ARG A 211 -34.58 17.29 3.56
N TYR A 212 -33.59 16.65 4.14
CA TYR A 212 -33.64 15.24 4.54
C TYR A 212 -32.99 15.04 5.91
N TYR A 213 -33.30 13.92 6.53
CA TYR A 213 -32.73 13.53 7.82
C TYR A 213 -31.44 12.76 7.58
N ARG A 214 -30.36 13.13 8.25
CA ARG A 214 -29.09 12.41 8.19
C ARG A 214 -28.67 11.99 9.59
N TYR A 215 -28.38 10.72 9.75
CA TYR A 215 -27.95 10.18 11.04
C TYR A 215 -26.57 10.76 11.43
N ASP A 216 -26.50 11.50 12.53
CA ASP A 216 -25.30 12.23 12.97
C ASP A 216 -24.76 11.75 14.33
N ALA A 217 -25.48 10.88 15.04
CA ALA A 217 -25.03 10.30 16.29
C ALA A 217 -23.96 9.23 16.08
N GLY A 218 -22.77 9.41 16.67
CA GLY A 218 -21.71 8.39 16.63
C GLY A 218 -20.89 8.38 15.34
N THR A 219 -20.12 7.31 15.15
CA THR A 219 -19.28 7.08 13.95
C THR A 219 -19.37 5.61 13.56
N PHE A 220 -19.54 5.35 12.27
CA PHE A 220 -19.79 4.01 11.75
C PHE A 220 -18.74 3.58 10.75
N ASP A 221 -18.40 2.30 10.76
CA ASP A 221 -17.85 1.63 9.59
C ASP A 221 -19.00 1.14 8.69
N LEU A 222 -18.69 0.82 7.43
CA LEU A 222 -19.71 0.45 6.46
C LEU A 222 -20.38 -0.90 6.80
N GLU A 223 -19.61 -1.85 7.35
CA GLU A 223 -20.14 -3.16 7.76
C GLU A 223 -21.21 -3.00 8.83
N THR A 224 -20.90 -2.32 9.94
CA THR A 224 -21.86 -2.17 11.05
C THR A 224 -23.11 -1.42 10.60
N TRP A 225 -22.94 -0.31 9.86
CA TRP A 225 -24.06 0.45 9.34
C TRP A 225 -25.01 -0.40 8.49
N THR A 226 -24.49 -1.11 7.50
CA THR A 226 -25.32 -1.89 6.57
C THR A 226 -25.91 -3.14 7.21
N CYS A 227 -25.17 -3.80 8.10
CA CYS A 227 -25.64 -4.99 8.81
C CYS A 227 -26.67 -4.69 9.91
N GLU A 228 -26.68 -3.49 10.47
CA GLU A 228 -27.72 -3.08 11.40
C GLU A 228 -28.99 -2.66 10.66
N LEU A 229 -28.86 -1.90 9.58
CA LEU A 229 -30.00 -1.45 8.78
C LEU A 229 -30.74 -2.58 8.05
N MET A 230 -30.06 -3.68 7.69
CA MET A 230 -30.73 -4.78 6.98
C MET A 230 -31.85 -5.47 7.79
N ASN A 231 -31.90 -5.26 9.11
CA ASN A 231 -32.89 -5.88 10.00
C ASN A 231 -34.02 -4.92 10.39
N ILE A 232 -34.02 -3.67 9.89
CA ILE A 232 -34.98 -2.65 10.28
C ILE A 232 -36.09 -2.57 9.23
N PRO A 233 -37.34 -2.97 9.55
CA PRO A 233 -38.44 -2.99 8.59
C PRO A 233 -38.74 -1.62 7.98
N ALA A 234 -38.48 -0.54 8.73
CA ALA A 234 -38.71 0.83 8.28
C ALA A 234 -37.82 1.22 7.09
N VAL A 235 -36.73 0.50 6.81
CA VAL A 235 -35.84 0.80 5.68
C VAL A 235 -36.48 0.46 4.32
N GLY A 236 -37.55 -0.33 4.31
CA GLY A 236 -38.34 -0.61 3.11
C GLY A 236 -37.51 -1.29 2.00
N ASP A 237 -37.63 -0.78 0.78
CA ASP A 237 -37.01 -1.39 -0.41
C ASP A 237 -35.47 -1.39 -0.37
N ALA A 238 -34.87 -0.41 0.34
CA ALA A 238 -33.41 -0.32 0.49
C ALA A 238 -32.82 -1.46 1.35
N MET A 239 -33.66 -2.18 2.10
CA MET A 239 -33.24 -3.29 2.96
C MET A 239 -32.48 -4.36 2.17
N LYS A 240 -32.88 -4.61 0.91
CA LYS A 240 -32.22 -5.60 0.04
C LYS A 240 -30.80 -5.17 -0.32
N ASP A 241 -30.60 -3.89 -0.61
CA ASP A 241 -29.29 -3.34 -0.97
C ASP A 241 -28.35 -3.34 0.23
N TYR A 242 -28.84 -2.99 1.42
CA TYR A 242 -28.07 -3.10 2.66
C TYR A 242 -27.74 -4.54 3.02
N SER A 243 -28.67 -5.49 2.82
CA SER A 243 -28.41 -6.91 3.04
C SER A 243 -27.30 -7.43 2.13
N ALA A 244 -27.34 -7.08 0.83
CA ALA A 244 -26.28 -7.43 -0.11
C ALA A 244 -24.93 -6.80 0.28
N GLN A 245 -24.94 -5.52 0.66
CA GLN A 245 -23.72 -4.82 1.08
C GLN A 245 -23.15 -5.40 2.39
N CYS A 246 -23.98 -5.74 3.36
CA CYS A 246 -23.57 -6.40 4.60
C CYS A 246 -22.88 -7.73 4.30
N GLN A 247 -23.41 -8.55 3.37
CA GLN A 247 -22.76 -9.80 2.97
C GLN A 247 -21.39 -9.57 2.32
N ILE A 248 -21.26 -8.52 1.49
CA ILE A 248 -19.98 -8.14 0.86
C ILE A 248 -18.96 -7.72 1.92
N GLU A 249 -19.33 -6.85 2.86
CA GLU A 249 -18.42 -6.41 3.92
C GLU A 249 -18.05 -7.55 4.88
N ALA A 250 -19.01 -8.41 5.24
CA ALA A 250 -18.73 -9.60 6.04
C ALA A 250 -17.76 -10.55 5.32
N ALA A 251 -17.96 -10.77 4.00
CA ALA A 251 -17.04 -11.56 3.20
C ALA A 251 -15.65 -10.92 3.11
N ALA A 252 -15.59 -9.59 3.00
CA ALA A 252 -14.33 -8.85 3.05
C ALA A 252 -13.61 -9.10 4.38
N ARG A 253 -14.29 -8.92 5.52
CA ARG A 253 -13.72 -9.19 6.85
C ARG A 253 -13.21 -10.62 7.00
N MET A 254 -13.95 -11.60 6.50
CA MET A 254 -13.53 -13.01 6.48
C MET A 254 -12.25 -13.23 5.65
N MET A 255 -12.09 -12.53 4.52
CA MET A 255 -10.89 -12.60 3.68
C MET A 255 -9.67 -11.88 4.28
N LEU A 256 -9.89 -10.89 5.14
CA LEU A 256 -8.79 -10.18 5.81
C LEU A 256 -8.05 -11.05 6.84
N VAL A 257 -8.71 -12.05 7.44
CA VAL A 257 -8.08 -12.97 8.40
C VAL A 257 -6.95 -13.81 7.79
N PRO A 258 -7.16 -14.60 6.71
CA PRO A 258 -6.07 -15.33 6.08
C PRO A 258 -5.02 -14.38 5.47
N PHE A 259 -5.44 -13.21 5.00
CA PHE A 259 -4.51 -12.20 4.49
C PHE A 259 -3.58 -11.65 5.58
N PHE A 260 -4.11 -11.38 6.77
CA PHE A 260 -3.34 -10.99 7.95
C PHE A 260 -2.33 -12.07 8.35
N LEU A 261 -2.77 -13.34 8.44
CA LEU A 261 -1.90 -14.46 8.79
C LEU A 261 -0.77 -14.66 7.78
N ALA A 262 -1.08 -14.61 6.48
CA ALA A 262 -0.08 -14.70 5.42
C ALA A 262 0.94 -13.57 5.53
N THR A 263 0.48 -12.35 5.80
CA THR A 263 1.32 -11.17 5.96
C THR A 263 2.27 -11.32 7.16
N ILE A 264 1.78 -11.79 8.32
CA ILE A 264 2.63 -12.10 9.48
C ILE A 264 3.70 -13.14 9.11
N ALA A 265 3.31 -14.22 8.44
CA ALA A 265 4.24 -15.27 8.03
C ALA A 265 5.34 -14.71 7.11
N VAL A 266 4.99 -13.88 6.13
CA VAL A 266 5.97 -13.19 5.25
C VAL A 266 6.87 -12.26 6.05
N THR A 267 6.32 -11.52 7.03
CA THR A 267 7.09 -10.66 7.92
C THR A 267 8.15 -11.46 8.66
N ALA A 268 7.72 -12.53 9.35
CA ALA A 268 8.56 -13.35 10.19
C ALA A 268 9.67 -14.01 9.39
N LEU A 269 9.34 -14.52 8.19
CA LEU A 269 10.32 -15.12 7.28
C LEU A 269 11.30 -14.09 6.72
N SER A 270 10.85 -12.88 6.40
CA SER A 270 11.71 -11.80 5.92
C SER A 270 12.70 -11.36 7.00
N ILE A 271 12.21 -11.16 8.24
CA ILE A 271 13.05 -10.83 9.39
C ILE A 271 14.03 -11.96 9.69
N TRP A 272 13.56 -13.21 9.71
CA TRP A 272 14.42 -14.38 9.90
C TRP A 272 15.52 -14.45 8.84
N ALA A 273 15.17 -14.27 7.57
CA ALA A 273 16.13 -14.27 6.46
C ALA A 273 17.16 -13.13 6.58
N LEU A 274 16.76 -11.96 7.07
CA LEU A 274 17.67 -10.84 7.33
C LEU A 274 18.62 -11.12 8.50
N VAL A 275 18.08 -11.59 9.64
CA VAL A 275 18.85 -11.79 10.88
C VAL A 275 19.76 -13.01 10.79
N VAL A 276 19.24 -14.15 10.36
CA VAL A 276 20.00 -15.42 10.30
C VAL A 276 20.87 -15.46 9.05
N GLY A 277 20.36 -14.99 7.91
CA GLY A 277 21.13 -14.90 6.67
C GLY A 277 22.31 -13.92 6.75
N GLY A 278 22.22 -12.91 7.62
CA GLY A 278 23.34 -11.99 7.90
C GLY A 278 24.46 -12.60 8.75
N ARG A 279 24.16 -13.58 9.62
CA ARG A 279 25.12 -14.14 10.58
C ARG A 279 26.03 -15.24 10.01
N GLN A 280 25.64 -15.90 8.92
CA GLN A 280 26.42 -17.00 8.32
C GLN A 280 27.57 -16.54 7.41
N LEU A 281 27.73 -15.24 7.17
CA LEU A 281 28.69 -14.70 6.20
C LEU A 281 30.04 -14.12 6.71
N PRO A 282 30.42 -14.10 8.01
CA PRO A 282 31.66 -13.42 8.39
C PRO A 282 32.95 -14.11 7.91
N HIS A 283 32.91 -15.39 7.49
CA HIS A 283 34.11 -16.09 7.00
C HIS A 283 34.35 -15.99 5.48
N ASN A 284 33.33 -15.68 4.67
CA ASN A 284 33.51 -15.54 3.21
C ASN A 284 33.71 -14.09 2.75
N GLU A 285 33.35 -13.09 3.56
CA GLU A 285 33.54 -11.69 3.20
C GLU A 285 35.02 -11.25 3.26
N GLN A 286 35.85 -11.87 4.10
CA GLN A 286 37.29 -11.62 4.14
C GLN A 286 38.05 -12.14 2.90
N LEU A 287 37.47 -13.07 2.13
CA LEU A 287 38.08 -13.56 0.89
C LEU A 287 37.88 -12.53 -0.25
N TYR A 288 36.75 -11.83 -0.28
CA TYR A 288 36.40 -10.94 -1.38
C TYR A 288 37.10 -9.57 -1.33
N THR A 289 37.42 -9.05 -0.14
CA THR A 289 38.22 -7.81 -0.04
C THR A 289 39.68 -8.05 -0.40
N LYS A 290 40.20 -9.26 -0.21
CA LYS A 290 41.58 -9.59 -0.58
C LYS A 290 41.80 -9.65 -2.07
N ASP A 291 40.82 -10.11 -2.85
CA ASP A 291 40.94 -10.15 -4.31
C ASP A 291 40.94 -8.74 -4.94
N ILE A 292 40.19 -7.80 -4.35
CA ILE A 292 40.21 -6.39 -4.77
C ILE A 292 41.55 -5.71 -4.39
N ASP A 293 42.09 -5.98 -3.20
CA ASP A 293 43.42 -5.48 -2.83
C ASP A 293 44.55 -6.08 -3.70
N LEU A 294 44.39 -7.32 -4.17
CA LEU A 294 45.33 -7.98 -5.08
C LEU A 294 45.24 -7.44 -6.52
N GLU A 295 44.07 -7.03 -7.00
CA GLU A 295 43.93 -6.37 -8.30
C GLU A 295 44.43 -4.92 -8.28
N ILE A 296 44.16 -4.16 -7.20
CA ILE A 296 44.65 -2.79 -7.05
C ILE A 296 46.18 -2.77 -6.93
N GLY A 297 46.78 -3.73 -6.22
CA GLY A 297 48.24 -3.85 -6.13
C GLY A 297 48.93 -4.22 -7.46
N LYS A 298 48.19 -4.79 -8.41
CA LYS A 298 48.74 -5.22 -9.70
C LYS A 298 48.66 -4.14 -10.78
N GLN A 299 47.70 -3.22 -10.68
CA GLN A 299 47.63 -2.07 -11.60
C GLN A 299 48.63 -0.96 -11.24
N VAL A 300 48.97 -0.79 -9.95
CA VAL A 300 49.93 0.24 -9.52
C VAL A 300 51.35 -0.01 -10.05
N GLN A 301 51.76 -1.25 -10.35
CA GLN A 301 53.09 -1.50 -10.95
C GLN A 301 53.16 -1.34 -12.46
N VAL A 302 52.04 -1.20 -13.17
CA VAL A 302 52.05 -0.99 -14.62
C VAL A 302 51.99 0.50 -14.96
N GLU A 303 51.44 1.33 -14.07
CA GLU A 303 51.32 2.78 -14.29
C GLU A 303 52.52 3.60 -13.77
N GLU A 304 53.41 3.03 -12.96
CA GLU A 304 54.67 3.70 -12.55
C GLU A 304 55.81 3.63 -13.59
N VAL A 305 55.61 2.97 -14.74
CA VAL A 305 56.62 2.90 -15.82
C VAL A 305 56.29 3.80 -17.02
N GLU A 306 55.09 4.41 -17.07
CA GLU A 306 54.66 5.24 -18.20
C GLU A 306 54.39 6.71 -17.86
N LEU A 307 54.71 7.14 -16.62
CA LEU A 307 54.48 8.51 -16.16
C LEU A 307 55.76 9.35 -16.01
N ASP A 308 56.75 9.13 -16.88
CA ASP A 308 58.00 9.94 -16.89
C ASP A 308 58.31 10.63 -18.23
N THR A 309 57.40 10.60 -19.22
CA THR A 309 57.72 11.09 -20.57
C THR A 309 56.82 12.14 -21.20
N LEU A 310 55.69 12.57 -20.61
CA LEU A 310 54.83 13.55 -21.28
C LEU A 310 54.31 14.64 -20.36
N ARG A 311 55.21 15.57 -20.04
CA ARG A 311 54.88 16.95 -19.73
C ARG A 311 54.87 17.75 -21.04
N PRO A 312 53.73 18.34 -21.43
CA PRO A 312 53.79 19.69 -21.94
C PRO A 312 52.77 20.60 -21.26
N GLU A 313 53.22 21.82 -21.00
CA GLU A 313 52.43 22.98 -20.62
C GLU A 313 51.14 23.09 -21.44
N ARG A 314 50.01 23.28 -20.77
CA ARG A 314 48.88 23.97 -21.39
C ARG A 314 48.32 25.02 -20.46
N GLN A 315 48.72 26.24 -20.82
CA GLN A 315 48.04 27.52 -20.67
C GLN A 315 46.67 27.48 -19.98
N VAL A 316 46.67 28.21 -18.87
CA VAL A 316 45.51 28.81 -18.22
C VAL A 316 44.83 29.77 -19.20
N ASP A 317 43.60 29.48 -19.58
CA ASP A 317 42.65 30.49 -20.02
C ASP A 317 41.39 30.42 -19.16
N ALA A 318 41.34 31.39 -18.24
CA ALA A 318 40.17 31.69 -17.45
C ALA A 318 39.08 32.29 -18.34
N ARG A 319 37.98 31.56 -18.54
CA ARG A 319 36.70 32.18 -18.91
C ARG A 319 35.59 31.69 -17.98
N LEU A 320 35.23 32.62 -17.10
CA LEU A 320 33.97 32.69 -16.37
C LEU A 320 32.77 32.51 -17.31
N SER A 321 31.87 31.63 -16.90
CA SER A 321 30.42 31.74 -17.12
C SER A 321 29.77 31.13 -15.87
N LYS A 322 29.49 31.92 -14.82
CA LYS A 322 28.25 32.70 -14.62
C LYS A 322 27.01 31.95 -15.10
N ILE A 323 26.50 31.04 -14.27
CA ILE A 323 25.13 30.55 -14.33
C ILE A 323 24.47 30.99 -13.02
N GLU A 324 23.91 32.19 -13.12
CA GLU A 324 22.62 32.65 -12.60
C GLU A 324 21.92 31.76 -11.56
N GLU A 325 21.94 32.23 -10.31
CA GLU A 325 20.89 32.00 -9.31
C GLU A 325 19.58 32.61 -9.82
N GLY A 326 18.59 31.75 -10.10
CA GLY A 326 17.20 32.14 -10.28
C GLY A 326 16.46 31.99 -8.96
N ALA A 327 16.19 33.13 -8.33
CA ALA A 327 15.32 33.28 -7.18
C ALA A 327 13.85 33.40 -7.61
N GLU A 328 12.98 33.11 -6.63
CA GLU A 328 11.59 33.59 -6.50
C GLU A 328 10.52 33.07 -7.48
N GLU A 329 9.59 32.29 -6.94
CA GLU A 329 8.21 32.79 -6.87
C GLU A 329 7.52 32.28 -5.60
N LEU A 330 7.11 33.24 -4.77
CA LEU A 330 6.18 33.10 -3.66
C LEU A 330 4.83 32.62 -4.21
N GLU A 331 4.26 31.56 -3.64
CA GLU A 331 2.82 31.32 -3.74
C GLU A 331 2.16 31.76 -2.43
N GLU A 332 1.43 32.88 -2.52
CA GLU A 332 0.73 33.55 -1.44
C GLU A 332 -0.43 32.70 -0.89
N ALA A 333 -0.53 32.68 0.43
CA ALA A 333 -1.72 32.25 1.15
C ALA A 333 -2.78 33.38 1.15
N PRO A 334 -4.08 33.11 0.92
CA PRO A 334 -5.12 34.10 1.18
C PRO A 334 -5.49 34.10 2.67
N LYS A 335 -5.25 35.24 3.32
CA LYS A 335 -5.87 35.63 4.59
C LYS A 335 -7.21 36.32 4.34
N ASP A 336 -8.14 36.09 5.27
CA ASP A 336 -9.23 36.97 5.67
C ASP A 336 -10.22 37.47 4.61
N ALA A 337 -11.27 36.67 4.39
CA ALA A 337 -12.57 37.20 3.98
C ALA A 337 -13.47 37.36 5.24
N THR A 338 -13.49 38.57 5.78
CA THR A 338 -14.53 38.99 6.75
C THR A 338 -15.87 39.09 6.02
N PRO A 339 -16.97 38.51 6.53
CA PRO A 339 -18.28 38.58 5.89
C PRO A 339 -18.91 39.98 6.04
N PRO A 340 -19.64 40.48 5.03
CA PRO A 340 -20.39 41.72 5.15
C PRO A 340 -21.60 41.58 6.07
N PRO A 341 -22.02 42.65 6.77
CA PRO A 341 -23.19 42.63 7.65
C PRO A 341 -24.47 42.59 6.82
N VAL A 342 -25.19 41.46 6.86
CA VAL A 342 -26.53 41.37 6.30
C VAL A 342 -27.50 42.14 7.18
N LYS A 343 -27.95 43.27 6.65
CA LYS A 343 -29.01 44.11 7.20
C LYS A 343 -30.30 43.31 7.29
N ALA A 344 -30.96 43.42 8.44
CA ALA A 344 -32.36 43.09 8.62
C ALA A 344 -33.22 43.87 7.62
N ALA A 345 -34.02 43.16 6.82
CA ALA A 345 -35.16 43.71 6.11
C ALA A 345 -36.42 43.01 6.61
N LYS A 346 -37.30 43.86 7.13
CA LYS A 346 -38.58 43.59 7.78
C LYS A 346 -39.67 43.90 6.74
N THR A 347 -40.72 43.07 6.67
CA THR A 347 -42.07 43.36 6.11
C THR A 347 -42.14 43.66 4.59
N LEU A 348 -43.16 43.31 3.80
CA LEU A 348 -44.60 43.19 4.03
C LEU A 348 -45.25 42.45 2.82
N SER A 349 -46.35 41.74 3.11
CA SER A 349 -47.63 41.65 2.36
C SER A 349 -47.81 40.99 0.97
N GLU A 350 -48.78 40.06 0.98
CA GLU A 350 -49.97 39.90 0.11
C GLU A 350 -49.83 39.61 -1.40
N SER A 351 -50.35 38.43 -1.78
CA SER A 351 -51.32 38.22 -2.88
C SER A 351 -51.65 36.72 -2.86
N GLU A 352 -52.73 36.27 -2.22
CA GLU A 352 -54.03 35.99 -2.86
C GLU A 352 -53.93 35.49 -4.31
N GLY A 353 -54.43 34.28 -4.53
CA GLY A 353 -54.47 33.59 -5.81
C GLY A 353 -55.24 32.28 -5.71
N ASN A 354 -56.54 32.40 -5.44
CA ASN A 354 -57.54 31.35 -5.42
C ASN A 354 -57.69 30.70 -6.81
N THR A 355 -57.75 29.37 -6.90
CA THR A 355 -58.49 28.69 -7.99
C THR A 355 -58.88 27.27 -7.55
N ASP A 356 -60.15 27.16 -7.15
CA ASP A 356 -60.96 25.97 -7.26
C ASP A 356 -60.95 25.45 -8.72
N GLU A 357 -60.87 24.15 -8.96
CA GLU A 357 -62.00 23.41 -9.56
C GLU A 357 -61.76 21.90 -9.68
N ALA A 358 -62.88 21.21 -9.60
CA ALA A 358 -63.08 19.79 -9.51
C ALA A 358 -62.65 18.99 -10.76
N THR A 359 -62.30 17.72 -10.56
CA THR A 359 -62.75 16.66 -11.47
C THR A 359 -63.04 15.39 -10.69
N LYS A 360 -64.32 15.01 -10.75
CA LYS A 360 -64.95 13.78 -10.26
C LYS A 360 -64.59 12.58 -11.14
N SER A 361 -64.81 11.40 -10.55
CA SER A 361 -65.41 10.19 -11.14
C SER A 361 -64.52 8.97 -11.44
N PRO A 362 -65.10 7.74 -11.41
CA PRO A 362 -64.56 6.57 -10.68
C PRO A 362 -64.38 5.34 -11.60
N LEU A 363 -64.47 4.12 -11.03
CA LEU A 363 -64.35 2.76 -11.64
C LEU A 363 -62.91 2.23 -11.74
N SER A 364 -62.60 0.93 -11.56
CA SER A 364 -63.39 -0.29 -11.38
C SER A 364 -62.49 -1.38 -10.76
N ALA A 365 -63.15 -2.44 -10.29
CA ALA A 365 -62.63 -3.65 -9.67
C ALA A 365 -61.64 -4.49 -10.49
N SER A 366 -60.80 -5.27 -9.81
CA SER A 366 -60.60 -6.70 -10.12
C SER A 366 -59.91 -7.41 -8.95
N GLN A 367 -60.61 -8.36 -8.33
CA GLN A 367 -59.99 -9.49 -7.63
C GLN A 367 -59.23 -10.38 -8.63
N PRO A 368 -58.34 -11.24 -8.14
CA PRO A 368 -58.57 -12.66 -8.45
C PRO A 368 -58.38 -13.58 -7.25
N THR A 369 -59.37 -14.44 -7.06
CA THR A 369 -59.26 -15.75 -6.43
C THR A 369 -58.43 -16.70 -7.31
N LYS A 370 -57.35 -17.24 -6.77
CA LYS A 370 -57.15 -18.70 -6.62
C LYS A 370 -55.97 -19.01 -5.73
#